data_AF-S9U0W7-F1
#
_entry.id   AF-S9U0W7-F1
#
_cell.length_a   1.000
_cell.length_b   1.000
_cell.length_c   1.000
_cell.angle_alpha   90.00
_cell.angle_beta   90.00
_cell.angle_gamma   90.00
#
_symmetry.space_group_name_H-M   'P 1'
#
loop_
_entity.id
_entity.type
_entity.pdbx_description
1 polymer ?
#
loop_
_entity_poly.entity_id
_entity_poly.type
_entity_poly.pdbx_seq_one_letter_code
_entity_poly.pdbx_strand_id
1 'polypeptide(L)'
;MYQSLADFDDRSIQYKLDLPKLAFAGEKDTIVYGERFGNVIVDMVGLLKKNRIKLAELGWDVEILMGNDMDHTKAMQPAAVLPLIKSWFMRNVVLGK
;
A
#
# COMPACT_ATOMS: atom_id res chain seq x y z
N MET A 1 -19.87 3.91 -6.31
CA MET A 1 -18.85 4.99 -6.35
C MET A 1 -17.81 4.56 -7.39
N TYR A 2 -17.46 5.42 -8.35
CA TYR A 2 -16.59 5.16 -9.52
C TYR A 2 -17.07 4.13 -10.55
N GLN A 3 -18.28 4.30 -11.11
CA GLN A 3 -18.76 3.47 -12.23
C GLN A 3 -17.83 3.51 -13.45
N SER A 4 -17.15 4.64 -13.69
CA SER A 4 -16.17 4.79 -14.76
C SER A 4 -14.90 3.94 -14.59
N LEU A 5 -14.67 3.36 -13.41
CA LEU A 5 -13.54 2.48 -13.13
C LEU A 5 -13.97 1.00 -13.04
N ALA A 6 -15.23 0.67 -13.33
CA ALA A 6 -15.74 -0.70 -13.18
C ALA A 6 -14.96 -1.71 -14.05
N ASP A 7 -14.56 -1.30 -15.25
CA ASP A 7 -13.80 -2.13 -16.19
C ASP A 7 -12.29 -1.86 -16.13
N PHE A 8 -11.82 -1.06 -15.15
CA PHE A 8 -10.40 -0.76 -15.01
C PHE A 8 -9.64 -1.99 -14.47
N ASP A 9 -8.80 -2.60 -15.30
CA ASP A 9 -7.98 -3.75 -14.93
C ASP A 9 -6.48 -3.40 -14.94
N ASP A 10 -5.97 -2.98 -13.80
CA ASP A 10 -4.55 -2.69 -13.59
C ASP A 10 -3.67 -3.95 -13.56
N ARG A 11 -4.26 -5.14 -13.37
CA ARG A 11 -3.53 -6.41 -13.30
C ARG A 11 -2.95 -6.81 -14.64
N SER A 12 -3.70 -6.57 -15.73
CA SER A 12 -3.28 -6.95 -17.09
C SER A 12 -2.06 -6.16 -17.59
N ILE A 13 -1.69 -5.05 -16.95
CA ILE A 13 -0.54 -4.25 -17.35
C ILE A 13 0.67 -4.41 -16.42
N GLN A 14 0.57 -5.12 -15.29
CA GLN A 14 1.65 -5.21 -14.30
C GLN A 14 2.96 -5.73 -14.90
N TYR A 15 2.90 -6.68 -15.83
CA TYR A 15 4.08 -7.24 -16.50
C TYR A 15 4.82 -6.23 -17.41
N LYS A 16 4.16 -5.13 -17.78
CA LYS A 16 4.75 -4.04 -18.57
C LYS A 16 5.37 -2.93 -17.70
N LEU A 17 5.14 -2.95 -16.39
CA LEU A 17 5.61 -1.91 -15.48
C LEU A 17 7.03 -2.19 -14.99
N ASP A 18 8.01 -1.69 -15.74
CA ASP A 18 9.43 -1.69 -15.35
C ASP A 18 9.77 -0.42 -14.56
N LEU A 19 9.20 -0.31 -13.36
CA LEU A 19 9.52 0.75 -12.41
C LEU A 19 9.59 0.18 -10.98
N PRO A 20 10.38 0.79 -10.08
CA PRO A 20 10.41 0.43 -8.66
C PRO A 20 9.05 0.70 -8.00
N LYS A 21 8.52 -0.27 -7.27
CA LYS A 21 7.18 -0.21 -6.67
C LYS A 21 7.24 -0.51 -5.18
N LEU A 22 6.60 0.34 -4.37
CA LEU A 22 6.49 0.18 -2.92
C LEU A 22 5.03 0.24 -2.51
N ALA A 23 4.59 -0.75 -1.75
CA ALA A 23 3.33 -0.73 -1.00
C ALA A 23 3.65 -0.73 0.50
N PHE A 24 2.93 0.07 1.27
CA PHE A 24 3.06 0.06 2.73
C PHE A 24 1.73 0.33 3.41
N ALA A 25 1.61 -0.11 4.66
CA ALA A 25 0.48 0.18 5.54
C ALA A 25 0.93 0.15 7.00
N GLY A 26 0.18 0.79 7.88
CA GLY A 26 0.34 0.63 9.33
C GLY A 26 -0.09 -0.76 9.81
N GLU A 27 0.44 -1.23 10.94
CA GLU A 27 0.09 -2.54 11.51
C GLU A 27 -1.41 -2.71 11.87
N LYS A 28 -2.15 -1.61 12.03
CA LYS A 28 -3.60 -1.55 12.28
C LYS A 28 -4.35 -0.74 11.22
N ASP A 29 -3.82 -0.70 10.00
CA ASP A 29 -4.39 0.08 8.90
C ASP A 29 -5.72 -0.50 8.41
N THR A 30 -6.78 0.00 9.04
CA THR A 30 -8.16 -0.30 8.71
C THR A 30 -8.93 1.03 8.65
N ILE A 31 -9.85 1.15 7.69
CA ILE A 31 -10.78 2.27 7.61
C ILE A 31 -12.18 1.72 7.79
N VAL A 32 -12.91 2.24 8.77
CA VAL A 32 -14.32 1.93 8.99
C VAL A 32 -15.15 3.03 8.34
N TYR A 33 -15.87 2.68 7.29
CA TYR A 33 -16.86 3.57 6.69
C TYR A 33 -18.23 3.31 7.32
N GLY A 34 -18.85 4.35 7.87
CA GLY A 34 -20.16 4.25 8.52
C GLY A 34 -21.32 3.96 7.57
N GLU A 35 -22.54 4.01 8.09
CA GLU A 35 -23.79 3.59 7.42
C GLU A 35 -23.99 4.24 6.04
N ARG A 36 -23.62 5.51 5.88
CA ARG A 36 -23.68 6.25 4.60
C ARG A 36 -22.93 5.55 3.46
N PHE A 37 -21.99 4.68 3.78
CA PHE A 37 -21.14 3.95 2.86
C PHE A 37 -21.32 2.43 2.99
N GLY A 38 -22.42 1.98 3.60
CA GLY A 38 -22.76 0.56 3.73
C GLY A 38 -22.07 -0.19 4.87
N ASN A 39 -21.58 0.52 5.89
CA ASN A 39 -20.89 -0.10 7.05
C ASN A 39 -19.68 -0.97 6.66
N VAL A 40 -18.93 -0.53 5.64
CA VAL A 40 -17.81 -1.30 5.07
C VAL A 40 -16.53 -1.06 5.88
N ILE A 41 -15.81 -2.14 6.17
CA ILE A 41 -14.45 -2.08 6.72
C ILE A 41 -13.48 -2.39 5.60
N VAL A 42 -12.54 -1.47 5.35
CA VAL A 42 -11.42 -1.69 4.45
C VAL A 42 -10.21 -2.07 5.29
N ASP A 43 -9.76 -3.32 5.17
CA ASP A 43 -8.59 -3.87 5.87
C ASP A 43 -7.37 -3.86 4.95
N MET A 44 -6.64 -2.74 4.92
CA MET A 44 -5.49 -2.56 4.04
C MET A 44 -4.32 -3.43 4.48
N VAL A 45 -4.02 -3.45 5.78
CA VAL A 45 -2.92 -4.26 6.31
C VAL A 45 -3.17 -5.75 6.12
N GLY A 46 -4.39 -6.23 6.30
CA GLY A 46 -4.77 -7.62 6.05
C GLY A 46 -4.63 -7.99 4.58
N LEU A 47 -5.05 -7.12 3.66
CA LEU A 47 -4.89 -7.33 2.22
C LEU A 47 -3.42 -7.37 1.79
N LEU A 48 -2.57 -6.46 2.31
CA LEU A 48 -1.13 -6.47 2.02
C LEU A 48 -0.47 -7.73 2.57
N LYS A 49 -0.78 -8.13 3.81
CA LYS A 49 -0.24 -9.36 4.42
C LYS A 49 -0.64 -10.59 3.62
N LYS A 50 -1.93 -10.72 3.27
CA LYS A 50 -2.46 -11.85 2.51
C LYS A 50 -1.81 -11.98 1.12
N ASN A 51 -1.58 -10.86 0.45
CA ASN A 51 -1.09 -10.84 -0.93
C ASN A 51 0.41 -10.57 -1.06
N ARG A 52 1.17 -10.55 0.05
CA ARG A 52 2.59 -10.15 0.09
C ARG A 52 3.44 -10.89 -0.94
N ILE A 53 3.29 -12.22 -1.00
CA ILE A 53 4.01 -13.06 -1.96
C ILE A 53 3.64 -12.67 -3.39
N LYS A 54 2.35 -12.50 -3.67
CA LYS A 54 1.89 -12.15 -5.02
C LYS A 54 2.37 -10.78 -5.47
N LEU A 55 2.40 -9.81 -4.56
CA LEU A 55 2.93 -8.48 -4.80
C LEU A 55 4.44 -8.54 -5.08
N ALA A 56 5.20 -9.33 -4.31
CA ALA A 56 6.63 -9.51 -4.54
C ALA A 56 6.93 -10.15 -5.91
N GLU A 57 6.14 -11.14 -6.35
CA GLU A 57 6.23 -11.70 -7.71
C GLU A 57 6.00 -10.66 -8.82
N LEU A 58 5.19 -9.64 -8.54
CA LEU A 58 4.95 -8.50 -9.44
C LEU A 58 5.99 -7.38 -9.29
N GLY A 59 7.03 -7.59 -8.47
CA GLY A 59 8.11 -6.64 -8.24
C GLY A 59 7.75 -5.49 -7.30
N TRP A 60 6.79 -5.69 -6.39
CA TRP A 60 6.49 -4.75 -5.32
C TRP A 60 7.26 -5.09 -4.05
N ASP A 61 7.93 -4.10 -3.47
CA ASP A 61 8.34 -4.14 -2.08
C ASP A 61 7.13 -3.87 -1.19
N VAL A 62 6.97 -4.65 -0.11
CA VAL A 62 5.83 -4.54 0.82
C VAL A 62 6.34 -4.37 2.25
N GLU A 63 6.00 -3.22 2.84
CA GLU A 63 6.45 -2.82 4.17
C GLU A 63 5.27 -2.56 5.11
N ILE A 64 5.31 -3.12 6.32
CA ILE A 64 4.30 -2.84 7.34
C ILE A 64 4.94 -1.98 8.44
N LEU A 65 4.43 -0.77 8.60
CA LEU A 65 4.91 0.18 9.61
C LEU A 65 4.41 -0.26 10.99
N MET A 66 5.34 -0.71 11.82
CA MET A 66 5.08 -1.10 13.21
C MET A 66 5.12 0.12 14.14
N GLY A 67 4.34 0.11 15.22
CA GLY A 67 4.30 1.20 16.20
C GLY A 67 3.08 1.16 17.13
N ASN A 68 2.86 2.21 17.93
CA ASN A 68 1.74 2.25 18.87
C ASN A 68 0.40 2.50 18.16
N ASP A 69 -0.28 1.42 17.79
CA ASP A 69 -1.54 1.43 17.06
C ASP A 69 -1.44 2.18 15.73
N MET A 70 -0.49 1.78 14.87
CA MET A 70 -0.25 2.42 13.58
C MET A 70 -1.44 2.18 12.64
N ASP A 71 -2.46 3.02 12.74
CA ASP A 71 -3.64 3.03 11.88
C ASP A 71 -3.36 3.78 10.56
N HIS A 72 -4.39 3.84 9.71
CA HIS A 72 -4.33 4.51 8.42
C HIS A 72 -3.78 5.94 8.51
N THR A 73 -4.29 6.73 9.45
CA THR A 73 -3.94 8.15 9.54
C THR A 73 -2.54 8.37 10.09
N LYS A 74 -2.12 7.55 11.06
CA LYS A 74 -0.78 7.61 11.66
C LYS A 74 0.30 7.13 10.69
N ALA A 75 0.04 6.05 9.95
CA ALA A 75 0.94 5.52 8.93
C ALA A 75 1.26 6.56 7.84
N MET A 76 0.29 7.43 7.53
CA MET A 76 0.43 8.49 6.52
C MET A 76 1.05 9.78 7.08
N GLN A 77 1.28 9.90 8.39
CA GLN A 77 1.94 11.09 8.95
C GLN A 77 3.39 11.20 8.45
N PRO A 78 3.87 12.40 8.10
CA PRO A 78 5.24 12.59 7.57
C PRO A 78 6.32 11.96 8.44
N ALA A 79 6.21 12.07 9.76
CA ALA A 79 7.17 11.52 10.71
C ALA A 79 7.26 9.98 10.65
N ALA A 80 6.17 9.29 10.31
CA ALA A 80 6.13 7.84 10.17
C ALA A 80 6.56 7.39 8.76
N VAL A 81 6.03 8.03 7.72
CA VAL A 81 6.18 7.55 6.34
C VAL A 81 7.47 8.01 5.65
N LEU A 82 7.94 9.24 5.91
CA LEU A 82 9.09 9.78 5.19
C LEU A 82 10.39 9.00 5.43
N PRO A 83 10.70 8.49 6.65
CA PRO A 83 11.87 7.64 6.85
C PRO A 83 11.86 6.38 5.98
N LEU A 84 10.69 5.76 5.81
CA LEU A 84 10.50 4.60 4.93
C LEU A 84 10.70 4.98 3.47
N ILE A 85 9.89 5.93 2.96
CA ILE A 85 9.91 6.30 1.54
C ILE A 85 11.28 6.82 1.13
N LYS A 86 11.90 7.69 1.94
CA LYS A 86 13.21 8.26 1.61
C LYS A 86 14.27 7.16 1.51
N SER A 87 14.32 6.26 2.50
CA SER A 87 15.33 5.19 2.51
C SER A 87 15.11 4.22 1.35
N TRP A 88 13.86 3.87 1.06
CA TRP A 88 13.51 3.01 -0.07
C TRP A 88 13.84 3.65 -1.41
N PHE A 89 13.45 4.92 -1.60
CA PHE A 89 13.70 5.68 -2.83
C PHE A 89 15.21 5.81 -3.11
N MET A 90 16.00 6.15 -2.09
CA MET A 90 17.45 6.25 -2.24
C MET A 90 18.04 4.90 -2.69
N ARG A 91 17.61 3.78 -2.12
CA ARG A 91 18.14 2.45 -2.47
C ARG A 91 17.70 1.96 -3.84
N ASN A 92 16.46 2.21 -4.24
CA ASN A 92 15.83 1.53 -5.38
C ASN A 92 15.66 2.42 -6.62
N VAL A 93 15.85 3.74 -6.48
CA VAL A 93 15.70 4.70 -7.58
C VAL A 93 16.98 5.49 -7.81
N VAL A 94 17.68 5.88 -6.74
CA VAL A 94 18.90 6.70 -6.85
C VAL A 94 20.17 5.85 -6.90
N LEU A 95 20.24 4.79 -6.09
CA LEU A 95 21.40 3.92 -5.97
C LEU A 95 21.19 2.53 -6.62
N GLY A 96 19.94 2.17 -6.88
CA GLY A 96 19.53 0.88 -7.41
C GLY A 96 19.33 0.99 -8.91
N LYS A 97 20.38 0.58 -9.65
CA LYS A 97 20.70 0.95 -11.05
C LYS A 97 21.30 2.34 -11.20
#